data_AF-A0A820CKI8-F1
#
_entry.id   AF-A0A820CKI8-F1
#
_cell.length_a   1.000
_cell.length_b   1.000
_cell.length_c   1.000
_cell.angle_alpha   90.00
_cell.angle_beta   90.00
_cell.angle_gamma   90.00
#
_symmetry.space_group_name_H-M   'P 1'
#
loop_
_entity.id
_entity.type
_entity.pdbx_description
1 polymer ?
#
loop_
_entity_poly.entity_id
_entity_poly.type
_entity_poly.pdbx_seq_one_letter_code
_entity_poly.pdbx_strand_id
1 'polypeptide(L)'
;MKDNGGVIAGFNVLRIINEPTAAAVAYGLDKKISAERNILVFDLGGGTFNVSVLKIEEGIFEVKSTAGNTHLGGEDFDNQMVAYFMQEFKCKHGKDLLQNKRAIQRLRTACESAKLNLSSSSQASIEIDSFHEDIDFYSTITRACFEEINDHLFRSPLESVEKALHDAKMEKSDIHDIVLIGGSTRIPKVQKLLQDFFNGKELNKSINPDEAVAYGAAVLAAILTGDKSEDLKDLLLLDVAPLSLGIETAGGVMTVLLKRNTTIPTKQTQTFTISSYDQSGGTVAELVTVDRENSTKQTETMANSSKTQFSVDIKVFEASHSVPQIEVTFDIDANSILNVSAIDKTSGKENKITITNDRGRLSKYDIEYMIADAEKYRKEDEIQHE
;
A
#
# COMPACT_ATOMS: atom_id res chain seq x y z
N MET A 1 7.24 5.06 9.37
CA MET A 1 7.96 5.48 8.14
C MET A 1 7.08 6.44 7.35
N LYS A 2 5.79 6.11 7.11
CA LYS A 2 4.83 7.01 6.43
C LYS A 2 4.68 8.39 7.07
N ASP A 3 4.79 8.49 8.39
CA ASP A 3 4.79 9.72 9.18
C ASP A 3 6.15 10.43 9.23
N ASN A 4 7.22 9.67 9.45
CA ASN A 4 8.56 10.22 9.67
C ASN A 4 9.09 11.03 8.49
N GLY A 5 8.79 10.64 7.24
CA GLY A 5 9.25 11.36 6.06
C GLY A 5 8.74 12.81 6.01
N GLY A 6 7.46 13.02 6.34
CA GLY A 6 6.87 14.36 6.43
C GLY A 6 7.50 15.19 7.53
N VAL A 7 7.73 14.59 8.70
CA VAL A 7 8.39 15.26 9.84
C VAL A 7 9.83 15.65 9.50
N ILE A 8 10.59 14.76 8.85
CA ILE A 8 11.97 15.03 8.41
C ILE A 8 12.01 16.17 7.38
N ALA A 9 11.01 16.26 6.51
CA ALA A 9 10.85 17.35 5.56
C ALA A 9 10.27 18.65 6.19
N GLY A 10 10.07 18.71 7.51
CA GLY A 10 9.60 19.90 8.22
C GLY A 10 8.09 20.10 8.22
N PHE A 11 7.29 19.11 7.81
CA PHE A 11 5.84 19.19 7.83
C PHE A 11 5.23 18.70 9.13
N ASN A 12 4.18 19.38 9.59
CA ASN A 12 3.27 18.86 10.61
C ASN A 12 2.23 17.94 9.95
N VAL A 13 2.42 16.63 10.06
CA VAL A 13 1.54 15.62 9.43
C VAL A 13 0.23 15.50 10.22
N LEU A 14 -0.84 16.16 9.75
CA LEU A 14 -2.14 16.17 10.43
C LEU A 14 -2.86 14.81 10.36
N ARG A 15 -2.81 14.15 9.20
CA ARG A 15 -3.43 12.84 8.96
C ARG A 15 -2.75 12.11 7.81
N ILE A 16 -2.67 10.78 7.93
CA ILE A 16 -2.30 9.88 6.84
C ILE A 16 -3.60 9.36 6.23
N ILE A 17 -3.75 9.51 4.91
CA ILE A 17 -4.90 9.01 4.14
C ILE A 17 -4.42 7.96 3.14
N ASN A 18 -5.21 6.90 2.97
CA ASN A 18 -4.95 5.91 1.93
C ASN A 18 -5.32 6.49 0.55
N GLU A 19 -4.49 6.20 -0.46
CA GLU A 19 -4.65 6.68 -1.84
C GLU A 19 -6.06 6.41 -2.42
N PRO A 20 -6.63 5.19 -2.35
CA PRO A 20 -7.96 4.94 -2.88
C PRO A 20 -9.06 5.71 -2.12
N THR A 21 -8.88 5.96 -0.82
CA THR A 21 -9.81 6.77 -0.02
C THR A 21 -9.75 8.24 -0.46
N ALA A 22 -8.55 8.78 -0.69
CA ALA A 22 -8.37 10.14 -1.19
C ALA A 22 -8.99 10.30 -2.60
N ALA A 23 -8.74 9.34 -3.49
CA ALA A 23 -9.36 9.32 -4.81
C ALA A 23 -10.90 9.26 -4.76
N ALA A 24 -11.47 8.48 -3.83
CA ALA A 24 -12.92 8.42 -3.63
C ALA A 24 -13.49 9.77 -3.20
N VAL A 25 -12.78 10.52 -2.34
CA VAL A 25 -13.16 11.89 -1.96
C VAL A 25 -13.18 12.81 -3.17
N ALA A 26 -12.13 12.76 -4.01
CA ALA A 26 -12.08 13.55 -5.24
C ALA A 26 -13.24 13.23 -6.19
N TYR A 27 -13.61 11.95 -6.31
CA TYR A 27 -14.76 11.50 -7.08
C TYR A 27 -16.11 11.96 -6.50
N GLY A 28 -16.29 11.83 -5.18
CA GLY A 28 -17.58 12.05 -4.52
C GLY A 28 -17.99 13.51 -4.44
N LEU A 29 -17.03 14.43 -4.32
CA LEU A 29 -17.29 15.87 -4.28
C LEU A 29 -17.85 16.42 -5.61
N ASP A 30 -17.32 15.95 -6.74
CA ASP A 30 -17.73 16.44 -8.06
C ASP A 30 -19.17 16.04 -8.43
N LYS A 31 -19.64 14.88 -7.94
CA LYS A 31 -20.89 14.27 -8.40
C LYS A 31 -22.15 14.57 -7.60
N LYS A 32 -22.09 15.33 -6.50
CA LYS A 32 -23.24 15.61 -5.59
C LYS A 32 -24.15 14.38 -5.41
N ILE A 33 -23.55 13.30 -4.90
CA ILE A 33 -24.18 11.98 -4.82
C ILE A 33 -25.31 12.02 -3.78
N SER A 34 -26.55 11.95 -4.23
CA SER A 34 -27.75 11.97 -3.37
C SER A 34 -28.31 10.59 -3.02
N ALA A 35 -27.84 9.53 -3.69
CA ALA A 35 -28.25 8.16 -3.44
C ALA A 35 -27.02 7.31 -3.11
N GLU A 36 -27.21 6.26 -2.31
CA GLU A 36 -26.17 5.28 -2.01
C GLU A 36 -25.50 4.76 -3.30
N ARG A 37 -24.17 4.82 -3.35
CA ARG A 37 -23.37 4.25 -4.45
C ARG A 37 -22.20 3.45 -3.89
N ASN A 38 -22.11 2.20 -4.33
CA ASN A 38 -20.88 1.42 -4.18
C ASN A 38 -19.95 1.74 -5.34
N ILE A 39 -18.72 2.12 -5.06
CA ILE A 39 -17.68 2.36 -6.07
C ILE A 39 -16.53 1.41 -5.87
N LEU A 40 -15.85 1.08 -6.97
CA LEU A 40 -14.55 0.41 -6.92
C LEU A 40 -13.49 1.39 -7.41
N VAL A 41 -12.50 1.66 -6.58
CA VAL A 41 -11.32 2.43 -6.96
C VAL A 41 -10.22 1.45 -7.36
N PHE A 42 -9.79 1.52 -8.61
CA PHE A 42 -8.71 0.73 -9.19
C PHE A 42 -7.50 1.64 -9.38
N ASP A 43 -6.50 1.48 -8.52
CA ASP A 43 -5.31 2.32 -8.47
C ASP A 43 -4.08 1.53 -8.89
N LEU A 44 -3.58 1.81 -10.11
CA LEU A 44 -2.38 1.18 -10.65
C LEU A 44 -1.34 2.26 -10.95
N GLY A 45 -0.39 2.39 -10.02
CA GLY A 45 0.66 3.40 -10.06
C GLY A 45 1.95 2.95 -10.76
N GLY A 46 3.06 3.56 -10.35
CA GLY A 46 4.40 3.24 -10.84
C GLY A 46 5.01 1.97 -10.23
N GLY A 47 4.75 1.69 -8.95
CA GLY A 47 5.28 0.50 -8.26
C GLY A 47 4.28 -0.23 -7.36
N THR A 48 3.07 0.30 -7.20
CA THR A 48 2.03 -0.26 -6.35
C THR A 48 0.71 -0.38 -7.10
N PHE A 49 -0.04 -1.41 -6.72
CA PHE A 49 -1.41 -1.62 -7.13
C PHE A 49 -2.29 -1.73 -5.90
N ASN A 50 -3.34 -0.92 -5.84
CA ASN A 50 -4.35 -0.96 -4.79
C ASN A 50 -5.74 -1.05 -5.41
N VAL A 51 -6.64 -1.77 -4.77
CA VAL A 51 -8.07 -1.78 -5.08
C VAL A 51 -8.86 -1.63 -3.80
N SER A 52 -9.88 -0.78 -3.82
CA SER A 52 -10.78 -0.62 -2.69
C SER A 52 -12.23 -0.54 -3.16
N VAL A 53 -13.10 -1.20 -2.41
CA VAL A 53 -14.55 -1.09 -2.58
C VAL A 53 -15.05 -0.15 -1.50
N LEU A 54 -15.72 0.93 -1.90
CA LEU A 54 -16.25 1.92 -0.98
C LEU A 54 -17.75 2.07 -1.19
N LYS A 55 -18.47 2.33 -0.10
CA LYS A 55 -19.85 2.80 -0.11
C LYS A 55 -19.85 4.31 0.15
N ILE A 56 -20.53 5.06 -0.71
CA ILE A 56 -20.69 6.52 -0.57
C ILE A 56 -22.18 6.82 -0.37
N GLU A 57 -22.51 7.51 0.72
CA GLU A 57 -23.88 7.88 1.07
C GLU A 57 -23.85 9.21 1.87
N GLU A 58 -24.52 10.25 1.37
CA GLU A 58 -24.69 11.54 2.06
C GLU A 58 -23.40 12.14 2.67
N GLY A 59 -22.28 12.11 1.92
CA GLY A 59 -20.99 12.64 2.39
C GLY A 59 -20.18 11.67 3.25
N ILE A 60 -20.73 10.50 3.59
CA ILE A 60 -20.02 9.41 4.27
C ILE A 60 -19.34 8.53 3.22
N PHE A 61 -18.02 8.38 3.35
CA PHE A 61 -17.20 7.49 2.55
C PHE A 61 -16.73 6.34 3.44
N GLU A 62 -17.31 5.16 3.23
CA GLU A 62 -17.02 3.96 4.00
C GLU A 62 -16.28 2.94 3.15
N VAL A 63 -15.02 2.66 3.48
CA VAL A 63 -14.27 1.58 2.87
C VAL A 63 -14.84 0.25 3.36
N LYS A 64 -15.31 -0.59 2.43
CA LYS A 64 -15.84 -1.93 2.74
C LYS A 64 -14.74 -2.98 2.71
N SER A 65 -13.82 -2.84 1.77
CA SER A 65 -12.67 -3.72 1.66
C SER A 65 -11.53 -3.06 0.91
N THR A 66 -10.32 -3.53 1.19
CA THR A 66 -9.12 -3.17 0.44
C THR A 66 -8.24 -4.40 0.18
N ALA A 67 -7.61 -4.43 -0.98
CA ALA A 67 -6.64 -5.43 -1.40
C ALA A 67 -5.63 -4.77 -2.35
N GLY A 68 -4.51 -5.43 -2.63
CA GLY A 68 -3.50 -4.84 -3.51
C GLY A 68 -2.22 -5.66 -3.59
N ASN A 69 -1.26 -5.14 -4.32
CA ASN A 69 0.10 -5.64 -4.41
C ASN A 69 1.06 -4.44 -4.34
N THR A 70 1.88 -4.40 -3.29
CA THR A 70 2.83 -3.30 -3.04
C THR A 70 4.09 -3.36 -3.92
N HIS A 71 4.18 -4.33 -4.83
CA HIS A 71 5.31 -4.57 -5.73
C HIS A 71 4.80 -4.90 -7.14
N LEU A 72 3.85 -4.10 -7.63
CA LEU A 72 3.28 -4.23 -8.96
C LEU A 72 2.92 -2.84 -9.49
N GLY A 73 3.53 -2.42 -10.58
CA GLY A 73 3.18 -1.16 -11.23
C GLY A 73 3.84 -0.94 -12.59
N GLY A 74 3.82 0.32 -13.03
CA GLY A 74 4.38 0.78 -14.30
C GLY A 74 5.84 0.39 -14.53
N GLU A 75 6.65 0.34 -13.48
CA GLU A 75 8.07 -0.02 -13.54
C GLU A 75 8.28 -1.50 -13.90
N ASP A 76 7.37 -2.39 -13.48
CA ASP A 76 7.43 -3.81 -13.83
C ASP A 76 7.17 -4.02 -15.32
N PHE A 77 6.28 -3.22 -15.91
CA PHE A 77 6.03 -3.24 -17.36
C PHE A 77 7.25 -2.74 -18.14
N ASP A 78 7.92 -1.70 -17.63
CA ASP A 78 9.18 -1.21 -18.20
C ASP A 78 10.28 -2.28 -18.09
N ASN A 79 10.34 -2.99 -16.97
CA ASN A 79 11.29 -4.09 -16.76
C ASN A 79 11.11 -5.21 -17.79
N GLN A 80 9.87 -5.59 -18.13
CA GLN A 80 9.61 -6.57 -19.18
C GLN A 80 10.10 -6.09 -20.55
N MET A 81 9.87 -4.82 -20.88
CA MET A 81 10.37 -4.21 -22.13
C MET A 81 11.90 -4.17 -22.16
N VAL A 82 12.54 -3.77 -21.05
CA VAL A 82 14.00 -3.76 -20.93
C VAL A 82 14.56 -5.17 -21.14
N ALA A 83 13.99 -6.19 -20.51
CA ALA A 83 14.42 -7.58 -20.68
C ALA A 83 14.26 -8.05 -22.14
N TYR A 84 13.14 -7.72 -22.78
CA TYR A 84 12.89 -8.00 -24.20
C TYR A 84 13.97 -7.39 -25.10
N PHE A 85 14.26 -6.09 -24.95
CA PHE A 85 15.23 -5.41 -25.80
C PHE A 85 16.68 -5.76 -25.48
N MET A 86 17.01 -6.10 -24.22
CA MET A 86 18.31 -6.65 -23.88
C MET A 86 18.56 -7.97 -24.60
N GLN A 87 17.57 -8.85 -24.65
CA GLN A 87 17.65 -10.11 -25.38
C GLN A 87 17.74 -9.87 -26.89
N GLU A 88 16.98 -8.91 -27.43
CA GLU A 88 17.06 -8.54 -28.85
C GLU A 88 18.47 -8.04 -29.22
N PHE A 89 19.03 -7.12 -28.43
CA PHE A 89 20.38 -6.59 -28.64
C PHE A 89 21.44 -7.71 -28.61
N LYS A 90 21.32 -8.62 -27.64
CA LYS A 90 22.20 -9.78 -27.51
C LYS A 90 22.11 -10.70 -28.72
N CYS A 91 20.91 -10.96 -29.24
CA CYS A 91 20.72 -11.76 -30.45
C CYS A 91 21.30 -11.08 -31.71
N LYS A 92 21.15 -9.75 -31.85
CA LYS A 92 21.64 -9.00 -33.03
C LYS A 92 23.16 -8.80 -33.04
N HIS A 93 23.76 -8.57 -31.87
CA HIS A 93 25.16 -8.13 -31.78
C HIS A 93 26.08 -9.09 -31.01
N GLY A 94 25.53 -10.12 -30.38
CA GLY A 94 26.31 -11.07 -29.57
C GLY A 94 26.88 -10.49 -28.27
N LYS A 95 26.45 -9.29 -27.87
CA LYS A 95 26.95 -8.56 -26.69
C LYS A 95 25.91 -8.50 -25.58
N ASP A 96 26.37 -8.60 -24.34
CA ASP A 96 25.52 -8.59 -23.15
C ASP A 96 25.64 -7.24 -22.42
N LEU A 97 24.52 -6.72 -21.94
CA LEU A 97 24.43 -5.40 -21.31
C LEU A 97 24.45 -5.47 -19.78
N LEU A 98 24.42 -6.67 -19.19
CA LEU A 98 24.28 -6.89 -17.74
C LEU A 98 25.28 -6.07 -16.87
N GLN A 99 26.48 -5.81 -17.37
CA GLN A 99 27.51 -5.06 -16.64
C GLN A 99 27.48 -3.55 -16.90
N ASN A 100 26.76 -3.08 -17.92
CA ASN A 100 26.71 -1.68 -18.30
C ASN A 100 25.47 -0.98 -17.73
N LYS A 101 25.57 -0.56 -16.46
CA LYS A 101 24.48 0.13 -15.74
C LYS A 101 23.98 1.39 -16.46
N ARG A 102 24.87 2.14 -17.12
CA ARG A 102 24.51 3.35 -17.87
C ARG A 102 23.65 3.01 -19.09
N ALA A 103 24.02 1.98 -19.86
CA ALA A 103 23.23 1.52 -20.99
C ALA A 103 21.85 1.03 -20.53
N ILE A 104 21.78 0.21 -19.48
CA ILE A 104 20.51 -0.28 -18.91
C ILE A 104 19.61 0.89 -18.50
N GLN A 105 20.15 1.92 -17.85
CA GLN A 105 19.36 3.10 -17.46
C GLN A 105 18.81 3.85 -18.68
N ARG A 106 19.62 4.05 -19.73
CA ARG A 106 19.17 4.68 -20.97
C ARG A 106 18.07 3.87 -21.66
N LEU A 107 18.20 2.54 -21.66
CA LEU A 107 17.19 1.64 -22.20
C LEU A 107 15.88 1.71 -21.40
N ARG A 108 15.97 1.77 -20.06
CA ARG A 108 14.80 1.93 -19.19
C ARG A 108 14.01 3.20 -19.51
N THR A 109 14.70 4.36 -19.62
CA THR A 109 14.06 5.63 -20.00
C THR A 109 13.42 5.55 -21.39
N ALA A 110 14.08 4.90 -22.36
CA ALA A 110 13.50 4.69 -23.69
C ALA A 110 12.27 3.77 -23.66
N CYS A 111 12.30 2.70 -22.85
CA CYS A 111 11.17 1.78 -22.67
C CYS A 111 9.97 2.47 -22.03
N GLU A 112 10.19 3.28 -21.00
CA GLU A 112 9.13 4.06 -20.36
C GLU A 112 8.45 5.02 -21.36
N SER A 113 9.26 5.76 -22.13
CA SER A 113 8.75 6.63 -23.20
C SER A 113 7.95 5.85 -24.26
N ALA A 114 8.46 4.69 -24.69
CA ALA A 114 7.74 3.82 -25.63
C ALA A 114 6.43 3.29 -25.03
N LYS A 115 6.40 2.86 -23.76
CA LYS A 115 5.19 2.44 -23.04
C LYS A 115 4.13 3.53 -23.03
N LEU A 116 4.52 4.77 -22.73
CA LEU A 116 3.61 5.92 -22.77
C LEU A 116 3.03 6.12 -24.17
N ASN A 117 3.88 6.08 -25.21
CA ASN A 117 3.45 6.19 -26.60
C ASN A 117 2.51 5.05 -27.04
N LEU A 118 2.77 3.81 -26.59
CA LEU A 118 1.92 2.66 -26.90
C LEU A 118 0.51 2.75 -26.30
N SER A 119 0.30 3.61 -25.30
CA SER A 119 -1.03 3.85 -24.74
C SER A 119 -1.94 4.63 -25.70
N SER A 120 -1.37 5.39 -26.64
CA SER A 120 -2.12 6.13 -27.68
C SER A 120 -1.90 5.56 -29.09
N SER A 121 -0.72 4.99 -29.37
CA SER A 121 -0.28 4.52 -30.69
C SER A 121 -0.15 3.00 -30.74
N SER A 122 -0.28 2.39 -31.93
CA SER A 122 -0.15 0.94 -32.11
C SER A 122 1.29 0.44 -32.16
N GLN A 123 2.26 1.35 -32.26
CA GLN A 123 3.70 1.07 -32.31
C GLN A 123 4.50 2.23 -31.73
N ALA A 124 5.72 1.96 -31.26
CA ALA A 124 6.69 2.94 -30.80
C ALA A 124 8.12 2.52 -31.22
N SER A 125 9.01 3.49 -31.45
CA SER A 125 10.44 3.24 -31.71
C SER A 125 11.27 3.35 -30.43
N ILE A 126 12.37 2.61 -30.41
CA ILE A 126 13.45 2.71 -29.42
C ILE A 126 14.70 3.09 -30.18
N GLU A 127 15.26 4.25 -29.84
CA GLU A 127 16.41 4.85 -30.54
C GLU A 127 17.40 5.34 -29.50
N ILE A 128 18.59 4.73 -29.47
CA ILE A 128 19.63 5.03 -28.50
C ILE A 128 20.99 5.04 -29.19
N ASP A 129 21.54 6.23 -29.41
CA ASP A 129 22.87 6.40 -30.01
C ASP A 129 23.98 5.92 -29.08
N SER A 130 25.02 5.31 -29.64
CA SER A 130 26.18 4.78 -28.91
C SER A 130 25.74 4.02 -27.66
N PHE A 131 24.83 3.07 -27.87
CA PHE A 131 24.16 2.36 -26.79
C PHE A 131 25.14 1.50 -25.98
N HIS A 132 25.97 0.72 -26.68
CA HIS A 132 26.98 -0.13 -26.05
C HIS A 132 28.15 -0.40 -27.00
N GLU A 133 29.38 -0.09 -26.55
CA GLU A 133 30.61 -0.25 -27.36
C GLU A 133 30.48 0.38 -28.76
N ASP A 134 30.03 1.65 -28.78
CA ASP A 134 29.79 2.47 -29.98
C ASP A 134 28.80 1.88 -30.99
N ILE A 135 27.98 0.89 -30.57
CA ILE A 135 26.87 0.38 -31.37
C ILE A 135 25.62 1.17 -31.02
N ASP A 136 24.99 1.77 -32.02
CA ASP A 136 23.66 2.38 -31.89
C ASP A 136 22.58 1.29 -31.80
N PHE A 137 21.52 1.56 -31.05
CA PHE A 137 20.38 0.66 -30.93
C PHE A 137 19.11 1.29 -31.49
N TYR A 138 18.61 0.67 -32.56
CA TYR A 138 17.36 1.03 -33.23
C TYR A 138 16.44 -0.20 -33.26
N SER A 139 15.27 -0.08 -32.65
CA SER A 139 14.23 -1.12 -32.67
C SER A 139 12.83 -0.50 -32.65
N THR A 140 11.82 -1.33 -32.87
CA THR A 140 10.40 -0.94 -32.81
C THR A 140 9.61 -2.00 -32.07
N ILE A 141 8.65 -1.58 -31.26
CA ILE A 141 7.72 -2.46 -30.56
C ILE A 141 6.29 -2.10 -30.91
N THR A 142 5.46 -3.12 -31.14
CA THR A 142 4.02 -2.95 -31.34
C THR A 142 3.28 -3.06 -30.01
N ARG A 143 2.09 -2.45 -29.93
CA ARG A 143 1.22 -2.59 -28.75
C ARG A 143 0.89 -4.05 -28.48
N ALA A 144 0.66 -4.85 -29.53
CA ALA A 144 0.39 -6.27 -29.40
C ALA A 144 1.54 -7.03 -28.72
N CYS A 145 2.79 -6.75 -29.11
CA CYS A 145 3.97 -7.35 -28.48
C CYS A 145 4.14 -6.90 -27.03
N PHE A 146 3.96 -5.60 -26.75
CA PHE A 146 3.96 -5.07 -25.37
C PHE A 146 2.89 -5.73 -24.49
N GLU A 147 1.69 -5.94 -25.04
CA GLU A 147 0.60 -6.61 -24.35
C GLU A 147 0.90 -8.09 -24.09
N GLU A 148 1.53 -8.77 -25.04
CA GLU A 148 1.91 -10.18 -24.92
C GLU A 148 2.95 -10.40 -23.82
N ILE A 149 4.04 -9.62 -23.80
CA ILE A 149 5.10 -9.79 -22.80
C ILE A 149 4.63 -9.44 -21.36
N ASN A 150 3.57 -8.64 -21.24
CA ASN A 150 3.00 -8.22 -19.95
C ASN A 150 1.66 -8.88 -19.60
N ASP A 151 1.13 -9.82 -20.40
CA ASP A 151 -0.24 -10.33 -20.21
C ASP A 151 -0.46 -10.91 -18.80
N HIS A 152 0.54 -11.61 -18.25
CA HIS A 152 0.49 -12.12 -16.88
C HIS A 152 0.43 -11.02 -15.80
N LEU A 153 1.19 -9.93 -15.97
CA LEU A 153 1.17 -8.79 -15.06
C LEU A 153 -0.10 -7.94 -15.20
N PHE A 154 -0.71 -7.90 -16.38
CA PHE A 154 -1.97 -7.19 -16.59
C PHE A 154 -3.18 -7.93 -16.03
N ARG A 155 -3.10 -9.25 -15.88
CA ARG A 155 -4.16 -10.07 -15.29
C ARG A 155 -4.09 -10.15 -13.78
N SER A 156 -2.89 -10.11 -13.19
CA SER A 156 -2.73 -10.25 -11.74
C SER A 156 -3.54 -9.23 -10.90
N PRO A 157 -3.80 -7.98 -11.33
CA PRO A 157 -4.67 -7.06 -10.60
C PRO A 157 -6.10 -7.58 -10.39
N LEU A 158 -6.61 -8.39 -11.32
CA LEU A 158 -7.99 -8.89 -11.26
C LEU A 158 -8.21 -9.86 -10.09
N GLU A 159 -7.17 -10.55 -9.64
CA GLU A 159 -7.24 -11.41 -8.46
C GLU A 159 -7.51 -10.59 -7.19
N SER A 160 -6.84 -9.43 -7.03
CA SER A 160 -7.12 -8.53 -5.91
C SER A 160 -8.49 -7.87 -6.03
N VAL A 161 -8.95 -7.57 -7.25
CA VAL A 161 -10.32 -7.06 -7.48
C VAL A 161 -11.35 -8.08 -7.01
N GLU A 162 -11.19 -9.35 -7.38
CA GLU A 162 -12.07 -10.44 -6.94
C GLU A 162 -12.03 -10.62 -5.42
N LYS A 163 -10.83 -10.60 -4.82
CA LYS A 163 -10.64 -10.63 -3.36
C LYS A 163 -11.35 -9.47 -2.66
N ALA A 164 -11.21 -8.24 -3.16
CA ALA A 164 -11.87 -7.08 -2.59
C ALA A 164 -13.40 -7.18 -2.66
N LEU A 165 -13.96 -7.63 -3.79
CA LEU A 165 -15.40 -7.87 -3.93
C LEU A 165 -15.91 -8.93 -2.95
N HIS A 166 -15.19 -10.06 -2.86
CA HIS A 166 -15.51 -11.13 -1.93
C HIS A 166 -15.50 -10.64 -0.47
N ASP A 167 -14.49 -9.89 -0.07
CA ASP A 167 -14.37 -9.34 1.28
C ASP A 167 -15.45 -8.32 1.61
N ALA A 168 -15.84 -7.51 0.61
CA ALA A 168 -16.96 -6.57 0.71
C ALA A 168 -18.33 -7.28 0.70
N LYS A 169 -18.35 -8.58 0.39
CA LYS A 169 -19.57 -9.38 0.17
C LYS A 169 -20.48 -8.76 -0.89
N MET A 170 -19.87 -8.29 -1.98
CA MET A 170 -20.54 -7.65 -3.10
C MET A 170 -20.26 -8.42 -4.38
N GLU A 171 -21.28 -8.52 -5.22
CA GLU A 171 -21.17 -9.03 -6.58
C GLU A 171 -20.73 -7.92 -7.54
N LYS A 172 -20.26 -8.30 -8.73
CA LYS A 172 -19.85 -7.34 -9.77
C LYS A 172 -20.97 -6.38 -10.20
N SER A 173 -22.22 -6.83 -10.09
CA SER A 173 -23.42 -6.04 -10.36
C SER A 173 -23.64 -4.92 -9.36
N ASP A 174 -23.17 -5.08 -8.13
CA ASP A 174 -23.45 -4.17 -7.01
C ASP A 174 -22.56 -2.91 -7.05
N ILE A 175 -21.47 -2.95 -7.82
CA ILE A 175 -20.58 -1.82 -8.06
C ILE A 175 -21.23 -0.85 -9.04
N HIS A 176 -21.43 0.41 -8.69
CA HIS A 176 -22.09 1.40 -9.53
C HIS A 176 -21.10 2.08 -10.48
N ASP A 177 -19.91 2.44 -9.97
CA ASP A 177 -18.85 3.10 -10.73
C ASP A 177 -17.50 2.42 -10.49
N ILE A 178 -16.67 2.38 -11.53
CA ILE A 178 -15.28 1.92 -11.47
C ILE A 178 -14.38 3.10 -11.75
N VAL A 179 -13.65 3.58 -10.76
CA VAL A 179 -12.82 4.78 -10.81
C VAL A 179 -11.36 4.38 -11.04
N LEU A 180 -10.72 4.94 -12.07
CA LEU A 180 -9.33 4.63 -12.44
C LEU A 180 -8.37 5.68 -11.87
N ILE A 181 -7.37 5.23 -11.13
CA ILE A 181 -6.32 6.06 -10.51
C ILE A 181 -4.94 5.52 -10.88
N GLY A 182 -3.95 6.42 -10.98
CA GLY A 182 -2.58 6.08 -11.31
C GLY A 182 -2.33 5.98 -12.82
N GLY A 183 -1.16 6.48 -13.24
CA GLY A 183 -0.83 6.64 -14.67
C GLY A 183 -0.85 5.33 -15.47
N SER A 184 -0.57 4.19 -14.84
CA SER A 184 -0.58 2.90 -15.54
C SER A 184 -1.99 2.43 -15.93
N THR A 185 -3.05 3.01 -15.37
CA THR A 185 -4.43 2.77 -15.82
C THR A 185 -4.71 3.33 -17.21
N ARG A 186 -3.83 4.16 -17.77
CA ARG A 186 -3.93 4.66 -19.16
C ARG A 186 -3.65 3.57 -20.20
N ILE A 187 -3.07 2.43 -19.80
CA ILE A 187 -2.80 1.30 -20.69
C ILE A 187 -4.13 0.71 -21.20
N PRO A 188 -4.37 0.67 -22.53
CA PRO A 188 -5.63 0.19 -23.10
C PRO A 188 -6.00 -1.25 -22.69
N LYS A 189 -4.99 -2.13 -22.59
CA LYS A 189 -5.18 -3.53 -22.19
C LYS A 189 -5.69 -3.67 -20.76
N VAL A 190 -5.17 -2.88 -19.82
CA VAL A 190 -5.61 -2.86 -18.42
C VAL A 190 -7.08 -2.43 -18.33
N GLN A 191 -7.44 -1.35 -19.02
CA GLN A 191 -8.84 -0.90 -19.10
C GLN A 191 -9.74 -1.98 -19.72
N LYS A 192 -9.31 -2.61 -20.82
CA LYS A 192 -10.08 -3.63 -21.50
C LYS A 192 -10.33 -4.85 -20.60
N LEU A 193 -9.29 -5.34 -19.92
CA LEU A 193 -9.40 -6.46 -18.99
C LEU A 193 -10.33 -6.15 -17.83
N LEU A 194 -10.25 -4.95 -17.26
CA LEU A 194 -11.13 -4.53 -16.17
C LEU A 194 -12.58 -4.38 -16.63
N GLN A 195 -12.80 -3.77 -17.80
CA GLN A 195 -14.13 -3.65 -18.40
C GLN A 195 -14.75 -5.02 -18.70
N ASP A 196 -13.97 -5.94 -19.27
CA ASP A 196 -14.41 -7.31 -19.55
C ASP A 196 -14.71 -8.07 -18.25
N PHE A 197 -13.90 -7.86 -17.20
CA PHE A 197 -14.15 -8.43 -15.87
C PHE A 197 -15.50 -7.98 -15.31
N PHE A 198 -15.91 -6.73 -15.54
CA PHE A 198 -17.21 -6.16 -15.14
C PHE A 198 -18.27 -6.22 -16.26
N ASN A 199 -18.21 -7.22 -17.14
CA ASN A 199 -19.23 -7.51 -18.16
C ASN A 199 -19.54 -6.31 -19.09
N GLY A 200 -18.53 -5.51 -19.42
CA GLY A 200 -18.66 -4.36 -20.32
C GLY A 200 -18.99 -3.04 -19.63
N LYS A 201 -19.12 -2.99 -18.29
CA LYS A 201 -19.39 -1.75 -17.54
C LYS A 201 -18.40 -0.64 -17.91
N GLU A 202 -18.93 0.55 -18.12
CA GLU A 202 -18.13 1.72 -18.47
C GLU A 202 -17.20 2.12 -17.30
N LEU A 203 -15.94 2.38 -17.63
CA LEU A 203 -14.95 2.85 -16.66
C LEU A 203 -15.06 4.36 -16.51
N ASN A 204 -15.08 4.84 -15.28
CA ASN A 204 -15.16 6.25 -14.98
C ASN A 204 -13.81 6.94 -15.25
N LYS A 205 -13.86 7.97 -16.09
CA LYS A 205 -12.71 8.81 -16.48
C LYS A 205 -12.94 10.29 -16.17
N SER A 206 -13.85 10.61 -15.25
CA SER A 206 -14.22 12.00 -14.95
C SER A 206 -13.17 12.73 -14.11
N ILE A 207 -12.33 11.99 -13.39
CA ILE A 207 -11.23 12.54 -12.60
C ILE A 207 -9.89 12.24 -13.27
N ASN A 208 -8.92 13.14 -13.08
CA ASN A 208 -7.56 12.93 -13.58
C ASN A 208 -6.86 11.87 -12.72
N PRO A 209 -6.42 10.73 -13.31
CA PRO A 209 -5.82 9.63 -12.55
C PRO A 209 -4.51 10.00 -11.86
N ASP A 210 -3.82 11.05 -12.34
CA ASP A 210 -2.52 11.48 -11.80
C ASP A 210 -2.66 12.49 -10.64
N GLU A 211 -3.82 13.15 -10.53
CA GLU A 211 -4.05 14.25 -9.57
C GLU A 211 -5.08 13.93 -8.49
N ALA A 212 -5.96 12.95 -8.73
CA ALA A 212 -7.10 12.66 -7.85
C ALA A 212 -6.71 12.37 -6.40
N VAL A 213 -5.60 11.66 -6.17
CA VAL A 213 -5.11 11.35 -4.82
C VAL A 213 -4.68 12.63 -4.10
N ALA A 214 -3.89 13.48 -4.78
CA ALA A 214 -3.43 14.76 -4.21
C ALA A 214 -4.62 15.70 -3.95
N TYR A 215 -5.60 15.73 -4.85
CA TYR A 215 -6.82 16.51 -4.70
C TYR A 215 -7.61 16.08 -3.46
N GLY A 216 -7.86 14.78 -3.28
CA GLY A 216 -8.57 14.25 -2.12
C GLY A 216 -7.83 14.50 -0.80
N ALA A 217 -6.49 14.40 -0.81
CA ALA A 217 -5.67 14.74 0.35
C ALA A 217 -5.75 16.23 0.70
N ALA A 218 -5.77 17.13 -0.30
CA ALA A 218 -5.91 18.57 -0.09
C ALA A 218 -7.28 18.93 0.50
N VAL A 219 -8.35 18.29 0.03
CA VAL A 219 -9.70 18.42 0.60
C VAL A 219 -9.72 18.04 2.08
N LEU A 220 -9.14 16.89 2.42
CA LEU A 220 -9.06 16.44 3.81
C LEU A 220 -8.23 17.42 4.67
N ALA A 221 -7.13 17.95 4.13
CA ALA A 221 -6.32 18.95 4.84
C ALA A 221 -7.10 20.25 5.11
N ALA A 222 -7.94 20.70 4.17
CA ALA A 222 -8.81 21.86 4.36
C ALA A 222 -9.82 21.63 5.49
N ILE A 223 -10.44 20.44 5.54
CA ILE A 223 -11.37 20.06 6.62
C ILE A 223 -10.66 20.06 7.98
N LEU A 224 -9.47 19.47 8.05
CA LEU A 224 -8.70 19.38 9.30
C LEU A 224 -8.15 20.72 9.80
N THR A 225 -7.94 21.69 8.91
CA THR A 225 -7.53 23.06 9.28
C THR A 225 -8.72 23.98 9.59
N GLY A 226 -9.95 23.48 9.48
CA GLY A 226 -11.15 24.18 9.91
C GLY A 226 -11.81 25.04 8.84
N ASP A 227 -11.60 24.73 7.55
CA ASP A 227 -12.40 25.29 6.47
C ASP A 227 -13.89 24.98 6.70
N LYS A 228 -14.76 25.98 6.50
CA LYS A 228 -16.20 25.91 6.76
C LYS A 228 -17.03 26.01 5.48
N SER A 229 -16.44 25.74 4.33
CA SER A 229 -17.16 25.63 3.05
C SER A 229 -18.32 24.64 3.20
N GLU A 230 -19.52 25.00 2.70
CA GLU A 230 -20.72 24.18 2.90
C GLU A 230 -20.58 22.77 2.31
N ASP A 231 -19.87 22.63 1.19
CA ASP A 231 -19.62 21.35 0.53
C ASP A 231 -18.71 20.40 1.33
N LEU A 232 -18.05 20.88 2.40
CA LEU A 232 -17.06 20.13 3.17
C LEU A 232 -17.53 19.75 4.59
N LYS A 233 -18.65 20.32 5.07
CA LYS A 233 -19.07 20.17 6.48
C LYS A 233 -19.51 18.77 6.86
N ASP A 234 -20.05 18.02 5.90
CA ASP A 234 -20.68 16.72 6.14
C ASP A 234 -19.80 15.54 5.69
N LEU A 235 -18.53 15.79 5.34
CA LEU A 235 -17.63 14.75 4.85
C LEU A 235 -17.11 13.90 6.01
N LEU A 236 -17.47 12.61 6.03
CA LEU A 236 -16.99 11.62 7.00
C LEU A 236 -16.24 10.50 6.30
N LEU A 237 -15.03 10.18 6.77
CA LEU A 237 -14.20 9.10 6.24
C LEU A 237 -14.09 7.95 7.25
N LEU A 238 -14.59 6.78 6.86
CA LEU A 238 -14.47 5.52 7.59
C LEU A 238 -13.58 4.58 6.79
N ASP A 239 -12.32 4.46 7.21
CA ASP A 239 -11.33 3.58 6.58
C ASP A 239 -11.26 2.23 7.32
N VAL A 240 -10.47 1.28 6.81
CA VAL A 240 -10.33 -0.06 7.38
C VAL A 240 -8.88 -0.52 7.50
N ALA A 241 -8.62 -1.46 8.41
CA ALA A 241 -7.32 -2.13 8.51
C ALA A 241 -7.10 -3.05 7.29
N PRO A 242 -6.04 -2.90 6.48
CA PRO A 242 -5.86 -3.69 5.26
C PRO A 242 -5.57 -5.18 5.53
N LEU A 243 -5.04 -5.48 6.71
CA LEU A 243 -4.50 -6.78 7.07
C LEU A 243 -4.97 -7.24 8.45
N SER A 244 -5.01 -8.56 8.65
CA SER A 244 -5.44 -9.13 9.94
C SER A 244 -4.26 -9.12 10.89
N LEU A 245 -4.48 -8.58 12.08
CA LEU A 245 -3.47 -8.47 13.13
C LEU A 245 -3.84 -9.42 14.26
N GLY A 246 -2.84 -10.16 14.71
CA GLY A 246 -3.01 -11.15 15.75
C GLY A 246 -1.69 -11.49 16.42
N ILE A 247 -1.78 -12.32 17.45
CA ILE A 247 -0.62 -12.76 18.22
C ILE A 247 -0.34 -14.23 17.96
N GLU A 248 0.93 -14.62 17.96
CA GLU A 248 1.30 -16.03 18.01
C GLU A 248 1.05 -16.58 19.42
N THR A 249 0.39 -17.74 19.48
CA THR A 249 0.08 -18.46 20.72
C THR A 249 0.86 -19.78 20.76
N ALA A 250 0.88 -20.42 21.93
CA ALA A 250 1.60 -21.69 22.12
C ALA A 250 1.25 -22.71 21.02
N GLY A 251 2.29 -23.30 20.42
CA GLY A 251 2.15 -24.19 19.26
C GLY A 251 2.25 -23.51 17.89
N GLY A 252 2.68 -22.25 17.83
CA GLY A 252 2.94 -21.52 16.58
C GLY A 252 1.67 -21.08 15.83
N VAL A 253 0.53 -21.10 16.51
CA VAL A 253 -0.78 -20.76 15.94
C VAL A 253 -1.05 -19.27 16.15
N MET A 254 -1.40 -18.57 15.08
CA MET A 254 -1.81 -17.17 15.16
C MET A 254 -3.26 -17.06 15.63
N THR A 255 -3.48 -16.32 16.72
CA THR A 255 -4.81 -15.89 17.17
C THR A 255 -5.05 -14.46 16.70
N VAL A 256 -6.03 -14.28 15.80
CA VAL A 256 -6.39 -12.98 15.24
C VAL A 256 -7.19 -12.17 16.26
N LEU A 257 -6.70 -10.98 16.63
CA LEU A 257 -7.41 -10.03 17.50
C LEU A 257 -8.21 -9.01 16.68
N LEU A 258 -7.65 -8.59 15.55
CA LEU A 258 -8.25 -7.62 14.66
C LEU A 258 -8.25 -8.18 13.24
N LYS A 259 -9.44 -8.37 12.67
CA LYS A 259 -9.58 -8.92 11.32
C LYS A 259 -9.30 -7.82 10.29
N ARG A 260 -8.75 -8.19 9.13
CA ARG A 260 -8.70 -7.27 7.99
C ARG A 260 -10.09 -6.76 7.63
N ASN A 261 -10.12 -5.57 7.04
CA ASN A 261 -11.30 -4.78 6.72
C ASN A 261 -12.14 -4.36 7.95
N THR A 262 -11.60 -4.46 9.17
CA THR A 262 -12.23 -3.85 10.35
C THR A 262 -12.10 -2.33 10.26
N THR A 263 -13.19 -1.60 10.46
CA THR A 263 -13.23 -0.13 10.46
C THR A 263 -12.26 0.46 11.50
N ILE A 264 -11.53 1.50 11.11
CA ILE A 264 -10.59 2.23 11.98
C ILE A 264 -11.05 3.70 12.15
N PRO A 265 -10.76 4.34 13.30
CA PRO A 265 -10.04 3.82 14.46
C PRO A 265 -10.82 2.77 15.26
N THR A 266 -10.13 1.80 15.85
CA THR A 266 -10.75 0.73 16.67
C THR A 266 -9.80 0.20 17.73
N LYS A 267 -10.37 -0.31 18.82
CA LYS A 267 -9.67 -0.99 19.91
C LYS A 267 -10.23 -2.39 20.11
N GLN A 268 -9.38 -3.40 20.10
CA GLN A 268 -9.74 -4.81 20.32
C GLN A 268 -8.91 -5.37 21.46
N THR A 269 -9.55 -6.09 22.38
CA THR A 269 -8.93 -6.58 23.61
C THR A 269 -9.25 -8.05 23.82
N GLN A 270 -8.23 -8.85 24.13
CA GLN A 270 -8.38 -10.27 24.41
C GLN A 270 -7.47 -10.70 25.57
N THR A 271 -7.97 -11.58 26.43
CA THR A 271 -7.21 -12.10 27.58
C THR A 271 -6.57 -13.45 27.23
N PHE A 272 -5.28 -13.58 27.55
CA PHE A 272 -4.46 -14.77 27.36
C PHE A 272 -3.91 -15.27 28.69
N THR A 273 -3.56 -16.54 28.73
CA THR A 273 -2.88 -17.18 29.86
C THR A 273 -1.54 -17.75 29.41
N ILE A 274 -0.52 -17.66 30.25
CA ILE A 274 0.82 -18.17 29.91
C ILE A 274 0.92 -19.64 30.34
N SER A 275 1.37 -20.50 29.42
CA SER A 275 1.46 -21.95 29.64
C SER A 275 2.83 -22.47 30.07
N SER A 276 3.90 -21.67 29.94
CA SER A 276 5.26 -22.08 30.31
C SER A 276 6.05 -20.94 30.95
N TYR A 277 6.68 -21.25 32.08
CA TYR A 277 7.57 -20.36 32.82
C TYR A 277 9.01 -20.55 32.36
N ASP A 278 9.79 -19.47 32.25
CA ASP A 278 11.23 -19.57 31.99
C ASP A 278 11.96 -20.09 33.25
N GLN A 279 13.15 -20.66 33.07
CA GLN A 279 13.94 -21.24 34.19
C GLN A 279 14.54 -20.18 35.13
N SER A 280 14.37 -18.89 34.83
CA SER A 280 14.92 -17.73 35.56
C SER A 280 13.92 -17.12 36.56
N GLY A 281 12.68 -17.61 36.62
CA GLY A 281 11.61 -17.02 37.46
C GLY A 281 11.09 -15.67 36.94
N GLY A 282 11.56 -15.23 35.78
CA GLY A 282 11.09 -14.03 35.09
C GLY A 282 10.38 -14.46 33.83
N THR A 283 9.04 -14.46 33.83
CA THR A 283 8.33 -14.80 32.60
C THR A 283 8.43 -13.62 31.65
N VAL A 284 9.06 -13.82 30.49
CA VAL A 284 8.98 -12.95 29.32
C VAL A 284 8.02 -13.63 28.35
N ALA A 285 6.81 -13.10 28.20
CA ALA A 285 5.93 -13.53 27.11
C ALA A 285 6.38 -12.81 25.84
N GLU A 286 6.80 -13.51 24.79
CA GLU A 286 7.11 -12.90 23.50
C GLU A 286 5.83 -12.82 22.65
N LEU A 287 5.23 -11.63 22.55
CA LEU A 287 4.00 -11.44 21.78
C LEU A 287 4.29 -11.19 20.29
N VAL A 288 4.44 -12.26 19.51
CA VAL A 288 4.66 -12.16 18.06
C VAL A 288 3.43 -11.64 17.35
N THR A 289 3.40 -10.35 17.04
CA THR A 289 2.37 -9.81 16.15
C THR A 289 2.68 -10.25 14.73
N VAL A 290 1.72 -10.85 14.04
CA VAL A 290 1.88 -11.28 12.65
C VAL A 290 0.87 -10.57 11.78
N ASP A 291 1.33 -10.14 10.61
CA ASP A 291 0.49 -9.75 9.50
C ASP A 291 0.38 -10.93 8.53
N ARG A 292 -0.84 -11.43 8.26
CA ARG A 292 -1.06 -12.49 7.27
C ARG A 292 -2.29 -12.20 6.41
N GLU A 293 -2.12 -12.41 5.10
CA GLU A 293 -3.24 -12.44 4.14
C GLU A 293 -4.04 -13.75 4.16
N ASN A 294 -3.50 -14.86 4.66
CA ASN A 294 -4.16 -16.18 4.62
C ASN A 294 -3.88 -16.99 5.90
N SER A 295 -4.90 -17.22 6.73
CA SER A 295 -4.82 -18.05 7.95
C SER A 295 -5.93 -19.10 7.99
N THR A 296 -5.85 -20.13 7.14
CA THR A 296 -6.68 -21.36 7.30
C THR A 296 -5.95 -22.67 7.02
N LYS A 297 -4.65 -22.69 6.70
CA LYS A 297 -3.93 -23.96 6.52
C LYS A 297 -2.71 -24.07 7.43
N GLN A 298 -2.78 -25.07 8.31
CA GLN A 298 -1.62 -25.73 8.90
C GLN A 298 -0.82 -26.40 7.78
N THR A 299 -0.05 -25.63 7.01
CA THR A 299 0.98 -26.21 6.15
C THR A 299 2.19 -25.32 6.21
N GLU A 300 3.24 -25.90 6.79
CA GLU A 300 4.62 -25.49 6.63
C GLU A 300 4.91 -25.14 5.17
N THR A 301 5.35 -23.92 4.91
CA THR A 301 6.56 -23.69 4.12
C THR A 301 7.00 -22.26 4.32
N MET A 302 8.21 -22.13 4.84
CA MET A 302 8.97 -20.90 4.87
C MET A 302 9.32 -20.52 3.43
N ALA A 303 8.70 -19.46 2.91
CA ALA A 303 9.28 -18.59 1.88
C ALA A 303 8.41 -17.34 1.71
N ASN A 304 8.96 -16.19 2.12
CA ASN A 304 8.74 -14.88 1.49
C ASN A 304 7.32 -14.27 1.46
N SER A 305 6.58 -14.30 2.56
CA SER A 305 5.69 -13.16 2.88
C SER A 305 6.30 -12.41 4.07
N SER A 306 6.33 -11.08 3.98
CA SER A 306 6.93 -10.17 4.95
C SER A 306 6.28 -10.31 6.33
N LYS A 307 6.75 -11.28 7.13
CA LYS A 307 6.44 -11.38 8.54
C LYS A 307 7.11 -10.21 9.26
N THR A 308 6.36 -9.14 9.53
CA THR A 308 6.81 -8.16 10.52
C THR A 308 6.50 -8.76 11.89
N GLN A 309 7.48 -9.48 12.45
CA GLN A 309 7.42 -10.03 13.80
C GLN A 309 7.84 -8.97 14.80
N PHE A 310 6.99 -8.74 15.80
CA PHE A 310 7.25 -7.84 16.91
C PHE A 310 7.29 -8.67 18.18
N SER A 311 8.22 -8.45 19.10
CA SER A 311 8.20 -9.05 20.42
C SER A 311 7.81 -8.01 21.46
N VAL A 312 6.84 -8.31 22.31
CA VAL A 312 6.46 -7.45 23.45
C VAL A 312 6.82 -8.19 24.72
N ASP A 313 7.93 -7.82 25.35
CA ASP A 313 8.37 -8.47 26.59
C ASP A 313 7.49 -8.06 27.77
N ILE A 314 6.64 -8.98 28.24
CA ILE A 314 5.82 -8.75 29.43
C ILE A 314 6.50 -9.43 30.62
N LYS A 315 7.01 -8.64 31.58
CA LYS A 315 7.46 -9.17 32.87
C LYS A 315 6.24 -9.52 33.74
N VAL A 316 5.97 -10.81 33.87
CA VAL A 316 4.92 -11.30 34.78
C VAL A 316 5.56 -11.69 36.11
N PHE A 317 5.04 -11.16 37.21
CA PHE A 317 5.46 -11.54 38.55
C PHE A 317 4.78 -12.85 38.95
N GLU A 318 5.50 -13.77 39.58
CA GLU A 318 4.92 -15.04 40.07
C GLU A 318 3.75 -14.76 41.01
N ALA A 319 2.53 -14.95 40.52
CA ALA A 319 1.35 -15.02 41.36
C ALA A 319 1.38 -16.38 42.05
N SER A 320 1.65 -16.37 43.36
CA SER A 320 1.88 -17.58 44.16
C SER A 320 0.73 -18.60 44.15
N HIS A 321 -0.47 -18.24 43.64
CA HIS A 321 -1.65 -19.12 43.68
C HIS A 321 -2.64 -18.96 42.50
N SER A 322 -2.36 -18.19 41.45
CA SER A 322 -3.29 -17.99 40.32
C SER A 322 -2.60 -17.95 38.95
N VAL A 323 -3.19 -18.59 37.94
CA VAL A 323 -2.73 -18.54 36.55
C VAL A 323 -2.72 -17.07 36.08
N PRO A 324 -1.59 -16.53 35.59
CA PRO A 324 -1.53 -15.15 35.11
C PRO A 324 -2.52 -14.90 33.98
N GLN A 325 -3.23 -13.76 34.07
CA GLN A 325 -4.18 -13.31 33.05
C GLN A 325 -3.65 -12.03 32.40
N ILE A 326 -3.20 -12.17 31.16
CA ILE A 326 -2.62 -11.08 30.38
C ILE A 326 -3.66 -10.57 29.40
N GLU A 327 -4.13 -9.35 29.62
CA GLU A 327 -5.02 -8.66 28.70
C GLU A 327 -4.20 -7.91 27.66
N VAL A 328 -4.28 -8.37 26.41
CA VAL A 328 -3.62 -7.75 25.27
C VAL A 328 -4.64 -6.91 24.51
N THR A 329 -4.24 -5.71 24.16
CA THR A 329 -5.10 -4.73 23.49
C THR A 329 -4.40 -4.19 22.25
N PHE A 330 -5.08 -4.28 21.12
CA PHE A 330 -4.68 -3.69 19.84
C PHE A 330 -5.51 -2.43 19.61
N ASP A 331 -4.85 -1.29 19.50
CA ASP A 331 -5.46 0.02 19.31
C ASP A 331 -4.93 0.63 18.02
N ILE A 332 -5.78 0.69 16.98
CA ILE A 332 -5.44 1.29 15.69
C ILE A 332 -6.08 2.66 15.61
N ASP A 333 -5.26 3.69 15.40
CA ASP A 333 -5.72 5.07 15.26
C ASP A 333 -6.22 5.40 13.83
N ALA A 334 -6.66 6.65 13.64
CA ALA A 334 -7.16 7.13 12.35
C ALA A 334 -6.08 7.27 11.26
N ASN A 335 -4.80 7.12 11.62
CA ASN A 335 -3.65 7.10 10.71
C ASN A 335 -3.20 5.68 10.36
N SER A 336 -3.98 4.66 10.77
CA SER A 336 -3.62 3.24 10.66
C SER A 336 -2.37 2.85 11.46
N ILE A 337 -2.06 3.55 12.55
CA ILE A 337 -0.93 3.22 13.43
C ILE A 337 -1.41 2.29 14.54
N LEU A 338 -0.82 1.09 14.62
CA LEU A 338 -1.08 0.11 15.66
C LEU A 338 -0.31 0.45 16.95
N ASN A 339 -1.03 0.49 18.07
CA ASN A 339 -0.50 0.50 19.43
C ASN A 339 -0.91 -0.80 20.13
N VAL A 340 0.03 -1.49 20.79
CA VAL A 340 -0.26 -2.77 21.46
C VAL A 340 0.06 -2.68 22.95
N SER A 341 -0.94 -2.61 23.81
CA SER A 341 -0.73 -2.64 25.25
C SER A 341 -1.01 -4.01 25.85
N ALA A 342 -0.29 -4.37 26.90
CA ALA A 342 -0.56 -5.58 27.67
C ALA A 342 -0.65 -5.30 29.17
N ILE A 343 -1.71 -5.80 29.81
CA ILE A 343 -2.00 -5.55 31.22
C ILE A 343 -2.12 -6.90 31.93
N ASP A 344 -1.36 -7.07 33.01
CA ASP A 344 -1.57 -8.20 33.91
C ASP A 344 -2.73 -7.88 34.86
N LYS A 345 -3.85 -8.58 34.67
CA LYS A 345 -5.07 -8.38 35.46
C LYS A 345 -4.91 -8.76 36.93
N THR A 346 -3.94 -9.60 37.26
CA THR A 346 -3.76 -10.07 38.64
C THR A 346 -3.03 -9.05 39.51
N SER A 347 -2.05 -8.36 38.94
CA SER A 347 -1.28 -7.31 39.64
C SER A 347 -1.80 -5.89 39.38
N GLY A 348 -2.64 -5.69 38.37
CA GLY A 348 -3.09 -4.37 37.92
C GLY A 348 -1.97 -3.50 37.33
N LYS A 349 -0.77 -4.05 37.15
CA LYS A 349 0.35 -3.37 36.52
C LYS A 349 0.16 -3.38 35.01
N GLU A 350 0.10 -2.19 34.43
CA GLU A 350 0.05 -1.98 32.98
C GLU A 350 1.48 -1.86 32.44
N ASN A 351 1.83 -2.68 31.44
CA ASN A 351 2.97 -2.41 30.58
C ASN A 351 2.43 -1.98 29.22
N LYS A 352 2.35 -0.66 29.04
CA LYS A 352 2.03 -0.09 27.73
C LYS A 352 3.30 -0.03 26.90
N ILE A 353 3.37 -0.84 25.86
CA ILE A 353 4.43 -0.77 24.87
C ILE A 353 3.79 -0.22 23.59
N THR A 354 4.07 1.02 23.24
CA THR A 354 3.84 1.42 21.85
C THR A 354 4.79 0.57 21.03
N ILE A 355 4.29 -0.28 20.12
CA ILE A 355 5.15 -1.03 19.21
C ILE A 355 5.82 0.00 18.29
N THR A 356 6.99 0.47 18.72
CA THR A 356 7.93 1.24 17.93
C THR A 356 8.68 0.21 17.09
N ASN A 357 8.32 0.12 15.83
CA ASN A 357 8.99 -0.75 14.87
C ASN A 357 10.50 -0.42 14.82
N ASP A 358 11.37 -1.24 15.41
CA ASP A 358 12.83 -1.04 15.32
C ASP A 358 13.39 -1.44 13.94
N ARG A 359 12.65 -2.22 13.14
CA ARG A 359 13.07 -2.60 11.78
C ARG A 359 12.41 -1.69 10.75
N GLY A 360 13.09 -0.58 10.46
CA GLY A 360 12.72 0.37 9.39
C GLY A 360 12.01 1.64 9.85
N ARG A 361 11.81 1.85 11.16
CA ARG A 361 11.42 3.15 11.72
C ARG A 361 12.66 3.78 12.35
N LEU A 362 12.91 5.03 11.97
CA LEU A 362 14.01 5.85 12.48
C LEU A 362 13.79 6.11 13.97
N SER A 363 14.83 5.98 14.79
CA SER A 363 14.78 6.36 16.19
C SER A 363 14.58 7.88 16.32
N LYS A 364 14.20 8.36 17.51
CA LYS A 364 14.09 9.80 17.75
C LYS A 364 15.41 10.53 17.43
N TYR A 365 16.54 9.92 17.77
CA TYR A 365 17.86 10.43 17.43
C TYR A 365 18.10 10.49 15.91
N ASP A 366 17.74 9.43 15.18
CA ASP A 366 17.89 9.40 13.73
C ASP A 366 17.01 10.45 13.05
N ILE A 367 15.79 10.66 13.55
CA ILE A 367 14.88 11.70 13.06
C ILE A 367 15.49 13.09 13.30
N GLU A 368 15.97 13.38 14.51
CA GLU A 368 16.61 14.66 14.83
C GLU A 368 17.88 14.90 13.98
N TYR A 369 18.68 13.85 13.77
CA TYR A 369 19.85 13.90 12.89
C TYR A 369 19.46 14.18 11.43
N MET A 370 18.46 13.48 10.89
CA MET A 370 17.97 13.67 9.53
C MET A 370 17.33 15.05 9.33
N ILE A 371 16.63 15.59 10.33
CA ILE A 371 16.12 16.97 10.29
C ILE A 371 17.29 17.96 10.21
N ALA A 372 18.33 17.78 11.03
CA ALA A 372 19.50 18.65 11.00
C ALA A 372 20.26 18.59 9.65
N ASP A 373 20.34 17.40 9.05
CA ASP A 373 20.96 17.21 7.73
C ASP A 373 20.10 17.83 6.61
N ALA A 374 18.77 17.68 6.65
CA ALA A 374 17.84 18.35 5.73
C ALA A 374 17.95 19.88 5.82
N GLU A 375 18.11 20.44 7.03
CA GLU A 375 18.30 21.87 7.25
C GLU A 375 19.63 22.39 6.64
N LYS A 376 20.66 21.54 6.58
CA LYS A 376 21.93 21.86 5.92
C LYS A 376 21.75 21.93 4.41
N TYR A 377 21.09 20.94 3.80
CA TYR A 377 20.82 20.96 2.35
C TYR A 377 19.90 22.13 1.96
N ARG A 378 18.90 22.46 2.78
CA ARG A 378 18.06 23.66 2.56
C ARG A 378 18.90 24.93 2.38
N LYS A 379 19.95 25.11 3.19
CA LYS A 379 20.87 26.26 3.07
C LYS A 379 21.73 26.19 1.82
N GLU A 380 22.17 25.00 1.42
CA GLU A 380 22.92 24.81 0.16
C GLU A 380 22.04 25.12 -1.06
N ASP A 381 20.77 24.70 -1.02
CA ASP A 381 19.77 25.01 -2.05
C ASP A 381 19.47 26.50 -2.13
N GLU A 382 19.32 27.19 -0.99
CA GLU A 382 19.15 28.65 -0.93
C GLU A 382 20.34 29.38 -1.57
N ILE A 383 21.57 28.93 -1.30
CA ILE A 383 22.79 29.51 -1.90
C ILE A 383 22.88 29.23 -3.41
N GLN A 384 22.40 28.08 -3.90
CA GLN A 384 22.35 27.79 -5.33
C GLN A 384 21.25 28.55 -6.07
N HIS A 385 20.18 28.93 -5.36
CA HIS A 385 19.06 29.67 -5.92
C HIS A 385 19.28 31.18 -6.01
N GLU A 386 20.15 31.75 -5.17
CA GLU A 386 20.69 33.12 -5.26
C GLU A 386 21.74 33.26 -6.37
#